data_AF-A0A9D8RCV3-F1
#
_entry.id   AF-A0A9D8RCV3-F1
#
_cell.length_a   1.000
_cell.length_b   1.000
_cell.length_c   1.000
_cell.angle_alpha   90.00
_cell.angle_beta   90.00
_cell.angle_gamma   90.00
#
_symmetry.space_group_name_H-M   'P 1'
#
loop_
_entity.id
_entity.type
_entity.pdbx_description
1 polymer ?
#
loop_
_entity_poly.entity_id
_entity_poly.type
_entity_poly.pdbx_seq_one_letter_code
_entity_poly.pdbx_strand_id
1 'polypeptide(L)'
;MKNGIKLRNKLSEFTQGLFSVMQVKKVTEEMADLTDKLEPVVVENTDQNYETGNQAFNTVDYVFVRSLEELKTLPQAARNMTATAYAISNGISVSSDGTSPYLLRTGYTTHAVNYVSKNGIPYDTYVNDNTKGDWRGIHISLQAIKQCNDLPLGFGNVDAEKHTIEFGCWPKSMVSDSQKLETLLKQRKLTDTNLWYYGAVMPNGKLAQNKMYKYNGEYYVRVKQSSKALWFQPQMIVWKILNWNHMSQLINPNGDGTAEYIDAYPEQLLDGGIPFYIKQFDENNAFYQNSTLRGVLNGVNVNRIEMNGNLRYTAENGGDFSSHGFLQQAFIVPADLLKNLTKHEEQYKTKNLKMRTMLCRTNESEISL
;
A
#
# COMPACT_ATOMS: atom_id res chain seq x y z
N MET A 1 -7.05 -14.18 66.46
CA MET A 1 -6.23 -14.46 65.26
C MET A 1 -6.80 -15.56 64.33
N LYS A 2 -8.09 -15.90 64.35
CA LYS A 2 -8.66 -16.98 63.48
C LYS A 2 -9.56 -16.51 62.31
N ASN A 3 -9.86 -15.21 62.21
CA ASN A 3 -10.72 -14.67 61.14
C ASN A 3 -9.97 -14.07 59.94
N GLY A 4 -8.64 -13.87 60.03
CA GLY A 4 -7.83 -13.28 58.95
C GLY A 4 -7.42 -14.25 57.84
N ILE A 5 -7.41 -15.56 58.12
CA ILE A 5 -6.92 -16.58 57.18
C ILE A 5 -8.03 -17.01 56.20
N LYS A 6 -9.31 -16.99 56.61
CA LYS A 6 -10.45 -17.33 55.73
C LYS A 6 -10.74 -16.26 54.66
N LEU A 7 -10.40 -14.99 54.89
CA LEU A 7 -10.59 -13.93 53.88
C LEU A 7 -9.51 -13.97 52.79
N ARG A 8 -8.26 -14.34 53.10
CA ARG A 8 -7.18 -14.43 52.10
C ARG A 8 -7.38 -15.57 51.10
N ASN A 9 -7.89 -16.71 51.55
CA ASN A 9 -8.13 -17.84 50.63
C ASN A 9 -9.31 -17.57 49.67
N LYS A 10 -10.38 -16.91 50.15
CA LYS A 10 -11.49 -16.48 49.26
C LYS A 10 -11.09 -15.37 48.28
N LEU A 11 -10.19 -14.45 48.65
CA LEU A 11 -9.69 -13.45 47.71
C LEU A 11 -8.75 -14.05 46.63
N SER A 12 -7.99 -15.10 46.97
CA SER A 12 -7.14 -15.81 46.00
C SER A 12 -7.95 -16.66 45.03
N GLU A 13 -9.05 -17.28 45.47
CA GLU A 13 -9.96 -18.02 44.60
C GLU A 13 -10.80 -17.08 43.72
N PHE A 14 -11.14 -15.88 44.20
CA PHE A 14 -11.83 -14.87 43.39
C PHE A 14 -10.90 -14.23 42.35
N THR A 15 -9.61 -14.06 42.65
CA THR A 15 -8.62 -13.57 41.69
C THR A 15 -8.18 -14.65 40.69
N GLN A 16 -8.03 -15.92 41.11
CA GLN A 16 -7.79 -17.02 40.18
C GLN A 16 -9.03 -17.37 39.31
N GLY A 17 -10.24 -17.18 39.83
CA GLY A 17 -11.49 -17.31 39.07
C GLY A 17 -11.71 -16.21 38.03
N LEU A 18 -11.33 -14.96 38.33
CA LEU A 18 -11.43 -13.84 37.36
C LEU A 18 -10.34 -13.89 36.29
N PHE A 19 -9.17 -14.44 36.57
CA PHE A 19 -8.14 -14.67 35.54
C PHE A 19 -8.45 -15.86 34.62
N SER A 20 -9.40 -16.73 34.99
CA SER A 20 -9.83 -17.86 34.16
C SER A 20 -11.02 -17.56 33.22
N VAL A 21 -11.63 -16.37 33.27
CA VAL A 21 -12.81 -16.01 32.43
C VAL A 21 -12.52 -14.90 31.42
N MET A 22 -11.29 -14.39 31.34
CA MET A 22 -10.82 -13.57 30.22
C MET A 22 -9.45 -14.03 29.72
N GLN A 23 -9.29 -15.32 29.46
CA GLN A 23 -8.45 -15.69 28.33
C GLN A 23 -9.24 -15.40 27.06
N VAL A 24 -9.27 -14.12 26.68
CA VAL A 24 -9.34 -13.78 25.26
C VAL A 24 -8.14 -14.51 24.68
N LYS A 25 -8.37 -15.70 24.09
CA LYS A 25 -7.44 -16.30 23.15
C LYS A 25 -7.18 -15.19 22.13
N LYS A 26 -6.11 -14.44 22.34
CA LYS A 26 -5.56 -13.56 21.32
C LYS A 26 -5.07 -14.54 20.29
N VAL A 27 -5.94 -14.88 19.34
CA VAL A 27 -5.55 -15.64 18.16
C VAL A 27 -4.56 -14.70 17.48
N THR A 28 -3.27 -14.93 17.73
CA THR A 28 -2.22 -14.31 16.95
C THR A 28 -2.36 -14.93 15.58
N GLU A 29 -2.96 -14.20 14.66
CA GLU A 29 -3.01 -14.60 13.26
C GLU A 29 -1.57 -14.83 12.79
N GLU A 30 -1.33 -15.95 12.11
CA GLU A 30 -0.05 -16.19 11.47
C GLU A 30 0.14 -15.12 10.40
N MET A 31 1.23 -14.37 10.46
CA MET A 31 1.52 -13.30 9.53
C MET A 31 2.53 -13.78 8.49
N ALA A 32 2.27 -13.49 7.22
CA ALA A 32 3.24 -13.61 6.15
C ALA A 32 3.95 -12.26 5.99
N ASP A 33 5.27 -12.27 6.05
CA ASP A 33 6.11 -11.11 5.75
C ASP A 33 6.66 -11.25 4.33
N LEU A 34 6.41 -10.23 3.50
CA LEU A 34 6.84 -10.16 2.11
C LEU A 34 7.90 -9.07 1.90
N THR A 35 8.33 -8.38 2.95
CA THR A 35 9.26 -7.24 2.85
C THR A 35 10.66 -7.65 2.42
N ASP A 36 11.06 -8.90 2.69
CA ASP A 36 12.33 -9.50 2.26
C ASP A 36 12.45 -9.66 0.73
N LYS A 37 11.34 -9.51 0.01
CA LYS A 37 11.28 -9.58 -1.46
C LYS A 37 11.47 -8.22 -2.13
N LEU A 38 11.52 -7.14 -1.35
CA LEU A 38 11.74 -5.79 -1.84
C LEU A 38 13.22 -5.44 -1.81
N GLU A 39 13.67 -4.72 -2.83
CA GLU A 39 15.03 -4.19 -2.91
C GLU A 39 15.01 -2.70 -2.48
N PRO A 40 15.92 -2.26 -1.61
CA PRO A 40 16.06 -0.85 -1.28
C PRO A 40 16.66 -0.08 -2.48
N VAL A 41 16.18 1.15 -2.68
CA VAL A 41 16.54 1.98 -3.84
C VAL A 41 17.16 3.29 -3.37
N VAL A 42 18.28 3.68 -3.97
CA VAL A 42 18.80 5.05 -3.82
C VAL A 42 17.94 5.98 -4.67
N VAL A 43 17.29 6.93 -4.01
CA VAL A 43 16.31 7.84 -4.62
C VAL A 43 16.93 9.23 -4.72
N GLU A 44 17.14 9.73 -5.95
CA GLU A 44 17.85 10.99 -6.21
C GLU A 44 16.99 12.24 -6.03
N ASN A 45 17.11 12.96 -4.92
CA ASN A 45 16.20 14.07 -4.60
C ASN A 45 16.75 15.44 -5.02
N THR A 46 15.86 16.45 -4.98
CA THR A 46 16.25 17.85 -5.18
C THR A 46 16.92 18.43 -3.94
N ASP A 47 17.88 19.32 -4.13
CA ASP A 47 18.55 20.07 -3.07
C ASP A 47 17.74 21.29 -2.60
N GLN A 48 18.35 22.15 -1.77
CA GLN A 48 17.71 23.38 -1.26
C GLN A 48 17.39 24.43 -2.32
N ASN A 49 18.00 24.33 -3.50
CA ASN A 49 17.71 25.17 -4.66
C ASN A 49 16.72 24.51 -5.62
N TYR A 50 16.18 23.33 -5.24
CA TYR A 50 15.29 22.52 -6.06
C TYR A 50 15.97 21.90 -7.29
N GLU A 51 17.29 21.72 -7.23
CA GLU A 51 18.11 21.16 -8.32
C GLU A 51 18.47 19.69 -8.03
N THR A 52 18.61 18.89 -9.09
CA THR A 52 19.00 17.47 -9.00
C THR A 52 20.52 17.30 -9.07
N GLY A 53 21.03 16.11 -8.74
CA GLY A 53 22.45 15.76 -8.86
C GLY A 53 23.27 15.93 -7.58
N ASN A 54 22.68 16.48 -6.52
CA ASN A 54 23.32 16.54 -5.21
C ASN A 54 22.98 15.29 -4.36
N GLN A 55 23.92 14.37 -4.27
CA GLN A 55 23.75 13.10 -3.55
C GLN A 55 23.52 13.27 -2.04
N ALA A 56 23.82 14.43 -1.44
CA ALA A 56 23.58 14.68 -0.02
C ALA A 56 22.09 14.67 0.38
N PHE A 57 21.20 14.79 -0.60
CA PHE A 57 19.75 14.74 -0.42
C PHE A 57 19.14 13.38 -0.80
N ASN A 58 19.95 12.45 -1.29
CA ASN A 58 19.46 11.13 -1.68
C ASN A 58 18.97 10.35 -0.46
N THR A 59 17.85 9.68 -0.65
CA THR A 59 17.27 8.76 0.34
C THR A 59 17.53 7.31 -0.09
N VAL A 60 17.42 6.37 0.85
CA VAL A 60 17.34 4.94 0.52
C VAL A 60 16.00 4.44 0.99
N ASP A 61 15.15 4.03 0.06
CA ASP A 61 13.74 3.74 0.28
C ASP A 61 13.35 2.42 -0.41
N TYR A 62 12.47 1.64 0.20
CA TYR A 62 11.88 0.45 -0.44
C TYR A 62 10.67 0.82 -1.31
N VAL A 63 9.97 1.88 -0.91
CA VAL A 63 8.80 2.40 -1.61
C VAL A 63 9.04 3.88 -1.87
N PHE A 64 9.09 4.27 -3.14
CA PHE A 64 9.45 5.63 -3.53
C PHE A 64 8.37 6.26 -4.40
N VAL A 65 8.34 7.58 -4.49
CA VAL A 65 7.43 8.32 -5.38
C VAL A 65 8.24 8.84 -6.56
N ARG A 66 7.65 8.96 -7.76
CA ARG A 66 8.39 9.47 -8.91
C ARG A 66 8.75 10.95 -8.81
N SER A 67 9.88 11.33 -9.38
CA SER A 67 10.27 12.70 -9.65
C SER A 67 9.64 13.20 -10.97
N LEU A 68 9.64 14.52 -11.16
CA LEU A 68 9.22 15.13 -12.42
C LEU A 68 10.08 14.67 -13.60
N GLU A 69 11.39 14.51 -13.41
CA GLU A 69 12.31 14.08 -14.47
C GLU A 69 12.06 12.63 -14.89
N GLU A 70 11.82 11.73 -13.93
CA GLU A 70 11.45 10.34 -14.21
C GLU A 70 10.16 10.26 -15.03
N LEU A 71 9.20 11.15 -14.78
CA LEU A 71 7.93 11.18 -15.51
C LEU A 71 8.04 11.72 -16.93
N LYS A 72 8.99 12.62 -17.21
CA LYS A 72 9.16 13.19 -18.56
C LYS A 72 9.47 12.10 -19.60
N THR A 73 10.05 10.99 -19.17
CA THR A 73 10.34 9.82 -20.01
C THR A 73 9.09 9.05 -20.45
N LEU A 74 7.97 9.22 -19.74
CA LEU A 74 6.72 8.49 -20.02
C LEU A 74 5.80 9.30 -20.95
N PRO A 75 5.07 8.66 -21.88
CA PRO A 75 4.00 9.33 -22.62
C PRO A 75 2.91 9.86 -21.68
N GLN A 76 2.30 10.99 -22.02
CA GLN A 76 1.26 11.62 -21.18
C GLN A 76 0.11 10.66 -20.83
N ALA A 77 -0.35 9.85 -21.80
CA ALA A 77 -1.40 8.86 -21.56
C ALA A 77 -1.02 7.81 -20.50
N ALA A 78 0.27 7.47 -20.39
CA ALA A 78 0.77 6.52 -19.38
C ALA A 78 0.86 7.14 -17.98
N ARG A 79 0.75 8.48 -17.87
CA ARG A 79 0.75 9.20 -16.59
C ARG A 79 -0.64 9.35 -15.99
N ASN A 80 -1.70 9.00 -16.72
CA ASN A 80 -3.07 9.05 -16.24
C ASN A 80 -3.35 7.85 -15.33
N MET A 81 -3.73 8.14 -14.09
CA MET A 81 -3.96 7.14 -13.06
C MET A 81 -5.39 7.20 -12.57
N THR A 82 -6.03 6.05 -12.41
CA THR A 82 -7.31 5.95 -11.69
C THR A 82 -7.04 5.68 -10.21
N ALA A 83 -8.03 5.89 -9.36
CA ALA A 83 -7.94 5.64 -7.92
C ALA A 83 -8.81 4.47 -7.48
N THR A 84 -8.36 3.74 -6.45
CA THR A 84 -9.19 2.73 -5.79
C THR A 84 -10.35 3.38 -5.03
N ALA A 85 -11.42 2.64 -4.74
CA ALA A 85 -12.52 3.18 -3.94
C ALA A 85 -12.07 3.56 -2.52
N TYR A 86 -11.06 2.85 -1.99
CA TYR A 86 -10.43 3.19 -0.72
C TYR A 86 -9.72 4.54 -0.76
N ALA A 87 -8.89 4.80 -1.78
CA ALA A 87 -8.23 6.09 -1.98
C ALA A 87 -9.26 7.23 -2.08
N ILE A 88 -10.32 7.04 -2.88
CA ILE A 88 -11.44 7.99 -3.05
C ILE A 88 -12.09 8.31 -1.72
N SER A 89 -12.32 7.29 -0.91
CA SER A 89 -12.93 7.45 0.41
C SER A 89 -12.00 8.09 1.44
N ASN A 90 -10.71 8.15 1.16
CA ASN A 90 -9.74 8.92 1.93
C ASN A 90 -9.44 10.30 1.31
N GLY A 91 -10.25 10.78 0.35
CA GLY A 91 -10.25 12.18 -0.05
C GLY A 91 -9.46 12.52 -1.31
N ILE A 92 -8.96 11.53 -2.06
CA ILE A 92 -8.39 11.83 -3.39
C ILE A 92 -9.48 12.37 -4.33
N SER A 93 -9.11 13.40 -5.09
CA SER A 93 -9.95 13.97 -6.13
C SER A 93 -10.03 13.06 -7.35
N VAL A 94 -11.21 12.94 -7.94
CA VAL A 94 -11.44 12.17 -9.18
C VAL A 94 -12.07 13.07 -10.24
N SER A 95 -11.73 12.91 -11.51
CA SER A 95 -12.42 13.54 -12.65
C SER A 95 -13.59 12.68 -13.12
N SER A 96 -14.36 13.22 -14.06
CA SER A 96 -15.49 12.50 -14.69
C SER A 96 -15.06 11.24 -15.45
N ASP A 97 -13.84 11.19 -15.96
CA ASP A 97 -13.27 10.02 -16.65
C ASP A 97 -12.59 9.02 -15.69
N GLY A 98 -12.67 9.27 -14.38
CA GLY A 98 -12.15 8.38 -13.34
C GLY A 98 -10.67 8.58 -13.01
N THR A 99 -9.97 9.52 -13.64
CA THR A 99 -8.56 9.80 -13.34
C THR A 99 -8.40 10.68 -12.10
N SER A 100 -7.22 10.61 -11.48
CA SER A 100 -6.92 11.26 -10.21
C SER A 100 -5.52 11.86 -10.23
N PRO A 101 -5.33 13.02 -9.56
CA PRO A 101 -4.03 13.63 -9.44
C PRO A 101 -3.18 12.93 -8.38
N TYR A 102 -1.87 12.97 -8.54
CA TYR A 102 -0.92 12.41 -7.56
C TYR A 102 0.32 13.27 -7.39
N LEU A 103 0.86 13.23 -6.17
CA LEU A 103 2.06 13.97 -5.76
C LEU A 103 3.33 13.35 -6.35
N LEU A 104 4.33 14.22 -6.55
CA LEU A 104 5.69 13.85 -6.93
C LEU A 104 6.66 14.20 -5.80
N ARG A 105 7.84 13.60 -5.82
CA ARG A 105 8.89 13.91 -4.85
C ARG A 105 9.73 15.16 -5.16
N THR A 106 9.55 15.74 -6.34
CA THR A 106 10.26 16.94 -6.77
C THR A 106 9.71 18.17 -6.05
N GLY A 107 10.55 18.84 -5.27
CA GLY A 107 10.26 20.16 -4.72
C GLY A 107 10.24 21.21 -5.84
N TYR A 108 9.36 22.21 -5.70
CA TYR A 108 9.26 23.33 -6.64
C TYR A 108 9.66 24.65 -5.99
N THR A 109 9.17 24.89 -4.78
CA THR A 109 9.55 26.02 -3.92
C THR A 109 9.51 25.58 -2.46
N THR A 110 9.80 26.48 -1.52
CA THR A 110 9.89 26.16 -0.09
C THR A 110 8.64 25.49 0.46
N HIS A 111 7.47 25.73 -0.12
CA HIS A 111 6.19 25.20 0.34
C HIS A 111 5.36 24.54 -0.77
N ALA A 112 5.99 24.21 -1.89
CA ALA A 112 5.33 23.58 -3.01
C ALA A 112 6.13 22.39 -3.55
N VAL A 113 5.40 21.35 -3.94
CA VAL A 113 5.92 20.21 -4.68
C VAL A 113 5.20 20.07 -6.01
N ASN A 114 5.81 19.33 -6.93
CA ASN A 114 5.13 18.99 -8.16
C ASN A 114 4.07 17.89 -7.94
N TYR A 115 3.06 17.91 -8.80
CA TYR A 115 2.05 16.86 -8.89
C TYR A 115 1.66 16.67 -10.36
N VAL A 116 1.08 15.52 -10.67
CA VAL A 116 0.46 15.27 -11.97
C VAL A 116 -1.04 15.47 -11.86
N SER A 117 -1.59 16.31 -12.72
CA SER A 117 -3.03 16.53 -12.83
C SER A 117 -3.76 15.31 -13.41
N LYS A 118 -5.09 15.35 -13.35
CA LYS A 118 -5.99 14.32 -13.88
C LYS A 118 -5.79 14.04 -15.38
N ASN A 119 -5.20 15.00 -16.11
CA ASN A 119 -4.91 14.88 -17.54
C ASN A 119 -3.46 14.47 -17.84
N GLY A 120 -2.68 14.05 -16.84
CA GLY A 120 -1.29 13.61 -17.02
C GLY A 120 -0.29 14.75 -17.19
N ILE A 121 -0.71 15.99 -16.95
CA ILE A 121 0.11 17.20 -17.07
C ILE A 121 0.67 17.57 -15.69
N PRO A 122 2.00 17.76 -15.55
CA PRO A 122 2.60 18.22 -14.31
C PRO A 122 2.29 19.69 -13.99
N TYR A 123 2.09 19.98 -12.70
CA TYR A 123 1.91 21.33 -12.12
C TYR A 123 2.57 21.37 -10.73
N ASP A 124 2.46 22.48 -10.03
CA ASP A 124 2.83 22.64 -8.63
C ASP A 124 1.60 22.75 -7.70
N THR A 125 1.79 22.35 -6.44
CA THR A 125 0.76 22.41 -5.40
C THR A 125 1.42 22.65 -4.06
N TYR A 126 0.66 23.18 -3.09
CA TYR A 126 1.12 23.24 -1.72
C TYR A 126 1.38 21.84 -1.15
N VAL A 127 2.41 21.72 -0.30
CA VAL A 127 2.81 20.44 0.31
C VAL A 127 1.72 19.78 1.17
N ASN A 128 0.80 20.57 1.72
CA ASN A 128 -0.29 20.10 2.59
C ASN A 128 -1.57 19.75 1.84
N ASP A 129 -1.56 19.77 0.51
CA ASP A 129 -2.71 19.34 -0.28
C ASP A 129 -2.93 17.83 -0.12
N ASN A 130 -4.04 17.48 0.52
CA ASN A 130 -4.45 16.12 0.81
C ASN A 130 -5.46 15.57 -0.22
N THR A 131 -5.74 16.28 -1.30
CA THR A 131 -6.71 15.87 -2.34
C THR A 131 -6.07 15.02 -3.44
N LYS A 132 -4.81 14.64 -3.26
CA LYS A 132 -3.97 13.93 -4.22
C LYS A 132 -3.59 12.56 -3.66
N GLY A 133 -3.37 11.60 -4.55
CA GLY A 133 -2.76 10.33 -4.21
C GLY A 133 -1.24 10.40 -4.36
N ASP A 134 -0.63 9.24 -4.43
CA ASP A 134 0.80 9.08 -4.72
C ASP A 134 1.00 7.93 -5.70
N TRP A 135 1.88 8.16 -6.67
CA TRP A 135 2.27 7.13 -7.63
C TRP A 135 3.55 6.45 -7.15
N ARG A 136 3.39 5.50 -6.22
CA ARG A 136 4.50 4.78 -5.62
C ARG A 136 5.10 3.73 -6.54
N GLY A 137 6.41 3.57 -6.49
CA GLY A 137 7.19 2.51 -7.13
C GLY A 137 7.83 1.61 -6.09
N ILE A 138 8.11 0.38 -6.49
CA ILE A 138 8.87 -0.62 -5.73
C ILE A 138 9.83 -1.35 -6.67
N HIS A 139 10.95 -1.82 -6.12
CA HIS A 139 11.79 -2.82 -6.78
C HIS A 139 11.57 -4.17 -6.11
N ILE A 140 11.18 -5.18 -6.89
CA ILE A 140 11.01 -6.56 -6.41
C ILE A 140 12.24 -7.36 -6.82
N SER A 141 12.81 -8.09 -5.87
CA SER A 141 14.00 -8.92 -6.07
C SER A 141 13.76 -10.03 -7.10
N LEU A 142 14.55 -10.06 -8.18
CA LEU A 142 14.52 -11.19 -9.11
C LEU A 142 15.06 -12.48 -8.47
N GLN A 143 15.95 -12.37 -7.47
CA GLN A 143 16.44 -13.54 -6.76
C GLN A 143 15.31 -14.22 -5.98
N ALA A 144 14.45 -13.44 -5.32
CA ALA A 144 13.30 -13.95 -4.60
C ALA A 144 12.30 -14.68 -5.51
N ILE A 145 12.24 -14.32 -6.80
CA ILE A 145 11.37 -14.98 -7.78
C ILE A 145 12.05 -16.24 -8.34
N LYS A 146 13.35 -16.20 -8.65
CA LYS A 146 14.11 -17.32 -9.25
C LYS A 146 14.24 -18.53 -8.32
N GLN A 147 14.15 -18.35 -7.01
CA GLN A 147 14.30 -19.43 -6.03
C GLN A 147 13.05 -20.30 -5.86
N CYS A 148 11.95 -20.01 -6.58
CA CYS A 148 10.71 -20.77 -6.46
C CYS A 148 10.30 -21.37 -7.82
N ASN A 149 10.05 -22.68 -7.84
CA ASN A 149 9.55 -23.39 -9.02
C ASN A 149 8.07 -23.05 -9.32
N ASP A 150 7.35 -22.55 -8.31
CA ASP A 150 6.02 -21.93 -8.38
C ASP A 150 6.15 -20.49 -7.84
N LEU A 151 5.25 -19.57 -8.19
CA LEU A 151 5.32 -18.21 -7.65
C LEU A 151 5.30 -18.25 -6.10
N PRO A 152 6.24 -17.59 -5.39
CA PRO A 152 6.35 -17.68 -3.94
C PRO A 152 5.04 -17.22 -3.27
N LEU A 153 4.69 -17.79 -2.11
CA LEU A 153 3.53 -17.35 -1.32
C LEU A 153 3.53 -15.82 -1.19
N GLY A 154 2.46 -15.17 -1.67
CA GLY A 154 2.32 -13.71 -1.68
C GLY A 154 2.64 -13.02 -3.00
N PHE A 155 3.02 -13.78 -4.02
CA PHE A 155 2.84 -13.38 -5.42
C PHE A 155 1.52 -13.98 -5.94
N GLY A 156 0.71 -13.13 -6.56
CA GLY A 156 -0.46 -13.55 -7.34
C GLY A 156 -0.06 -13.80 -8.79
N ASN A 157 -0.89 -13.40 -9.75
CA ASN A 157 -0.61 -13.64 -11.17
C ASN A 157 0.42 -12.69 -11.79
N VAL A 158 1.21 -13.21 -12.72
CA VAL A 158 1.89 -12.41 -13.75
C VAL A 158 1.03 -12.42 -15.01
N ASP A 159 0.60 -11.25 -15.48
CA ASP A 159 -0.15 -11.08 -16.72
C ASP A 159 0.80 -10.53 -17.80
N ALA A 160 1.25 -11.42 -18.69
CA ALA A 160 2.17 -11.07 -19.77
C ALA A 160 1.52 -10.21 -20.87
N GLU A 161 0.18 -10.19 -21.00
CA GLU A 161 -0.50 -9.33 -21.99
C GLU A 161 -0.57 -7.89 -21.46
N LYS A 162 -0.68 -7.72 -20.14
CA LYS A 162 -0.75 -6.40 -19.48
C LYS A 162 0.55 -5.94 -18.84
N HIS A 163 1.57 -6.79 -18.86
CA HIS A 163 2.84 -6.60 -18.17
C HIS A 163 2.64 -6.29 -16.68
N THR A 164 1.84 -7.09 -15.96
CA THR A 164 1.57 -6.89 -14.54
C THR A 164 1.97 -8.06 -13.67
N ILE A 165 2.16 -7.80 -12.37
CA ILE A 165 2.37 -8.77 -11.31
C ILE A 165 1.55 -8.41 -10.08
N GLU A 166 0.98 -9.40 -9.40
CA GLU A 166 0.30 -9.19 -8.12
C GLU A 166 1.23 -9.45 -6.94
N PHE A 167 1.32 -8.48 -6.03
CA PHE A 167 2.23 -8.56 -4.89
C PHE A 167 1.78 -7.68 -3.73
N GLY A 168 1.71 -8.22 -2.52
CA GLY A 168 1.16 -7.51 -1.35
C GLY A 168 -0.36 -7.29 -1.41
N CYS A 169 -0.93 -6.70 -0.36
CA CYS A 169 -2.37 -6.58 -0.19
C CYS A 169 -2.77 -5.16 0.26
N TRP A 170 -3.86 -4.62 -0.29
CA TRP A 170 -4.40 -3.32 0.10
C TRP A 170 -5.94 -3.30 0.08
N PRO A 171 -6.63 -2.53 0.94
CA PRO A 171 -8.06 -2.25 0.74
C PRO A 171 -8.29 -1.54 -0.60
N LYS A 172 -9.15 -2.11 -1.46
CA LYS A 172 -9.39 -1.55 -2.80
C LYS A 172 -10.86 -1.28 -3.08
N SER A 173 -11.70 -2.30 -2.99
CA SER A 173 -13.11 -2.24 -3.40
C SER A 173 -14.02 -1.94 -2.22
N MET A 174 -15.07 -1.15 -2.46
CA MET A 174 -16.10 -0.89 -1.46
C MET A 174 -17.05 -2.09 -1.36
N VAL A 175 -17.40 -2.49 -0.14
CA VAL A 175 -18.39 -3.53 0.12
C VAL A 175 -19.79 -2.95 0.00
N SER A 176 -20.61 -3.56 -0.86
CA SER A 176 -21.98 -3.13 -1.15
C SER A 176 -22.88 -3.10 0.08
N ASP A 177 -22.75 -4.07 0.99
CA ASP A 177 -23.55 -4.17 2.22
C ASP A 177 -22.79 -3.68 3.47
N SER A 178 -22.33 -2.42 3.43
CA SER A 178 -21.65 -1.76 4.56
C SER A 178 -22.54 -1.70 5.82
N GLN A 179 -23.87 -1.64 5.68
CA GLN A 179 -24.80 -1.58 6.81
C GLN A 179 -24.88 -2.88 7.61
N LYS A 180 -24.80 -4.04 6.93
CA LYS A 180 -24.68 -5.33 7.60
C LYS A 180 -23.38 -5.42 8.39
N LEU A 181 -22.24 -4.98 7.84
CA LEU A 181 -20.97 -4.98 8.56
C LEU A 181 -21.00 -4.06 9.79
N GLU A 182 -21.62 -2.88 9.70
CA GLU A 182 -21.85 -2.02 10.89
C GLU A 182 -22.73 -2.70 11.94
N THR A 183 -23.76 -3.44 11.52
CA THR A 183 -24.61 -4.21 12.44
C THR A 183 -23.82 -5.31 13.14
N LEU A 184 -23.00 -6.06 12.38
CA LEU A 184 -22.14 -7.12 12.91
C LEU A 184 -21.09 -6.56 13.88
N LEU A 185 -20.53 -5.37 13.59
CA LEU A 185 -19.60 -4.69 14.47
C LEU A 185 -20.28 -4.34 15.81
N LYS A 186 -21.48 -3.75 15.78
CA LYS A 186 -22.27 -3.42 16.98
C LYS A 186 -22.63 -4.68 17.79
N GLN A 187 -22.90 -5.79 17.11
CA GLN A 187 -23.16 -7.09 17.71
C GLN A 187 -21.88 -7.81 18.20
N ARG A 188 -20.69 -7.21 18.04
CA ARG A 188 -19.38 -7.80 18.39
C ARG A 188 -19.13 -9.16 17.71
N LYS A 189 -19.64 -9.32 16.48
CA LYS A 189 -19.46 -10.53 15.67
C LYS A 189 -18.25 -10.45 14.73
N LEU A 190 -17.68 -9.26 14.55
CA LEU A 190 -16.43 -9.07 13.83
C LEU A 190 -15.25 -9.22 14.78
N THR A 191 -14.20 -9.90 14.34
CA THR A 191 -12.93 -10.02 15.08
C THR A 191 -12.00 -8.87 14.66
N ASP A 192 -11.53 -8.06 15.61
CA ASP A 192 -10.48 -7.06 15.36
C ASP A 192 -9.14 -7.78 15.16
N THR A 193 -8.48 -7.50 14.04
CA THR A 193 -7.19 -8.13 13.68
C THR A 193 -5.99 -7.42 14.31
N ASN A 194 -6.21 -6.25 14.93
CA ASN A 194 -5.20 -5.28 15.37
C ASN A 194 -4.38 -4.64 14.25
N LEU A 195 -4.64 -4.97 12.98
CA LEU A 195 -4.06 -4.27 11.84
C LEU A 195 -4.94 -3.08 11.45
N TRP A 196 -4.31 -2.06 10.89
CA TRP A 196 -4.98 -0.85 10.45
C TRP A 196 -4.19 -0.16 9.35
N TYR A 197 -4.89 0.61 8.53
CA TYR A 197 -4.37 1.29 7.35
C TYR A 197 -4.44 2.80 7.54
N TYR A 198 -3.45 3.54 7.03
CA TYR A 198 -3.53 5.00 7.04
C TYR A 198 -4.63 5.51 6.11
N GLY A 199 -5.22 6.63 6.49
CA GLY A 199 -6.20 7.34 5.69
C GLY A 199 -6.01 8.84 5.74
N ALA A 200 -7.07 9.56 5.40
CA ALA A 200 -7.04 11.02 5.29
C ALA A 200 -6.53 11.74 6.55
N VAL A 201 -5.89 12.89 6.36
CA VAL A 201 -5.64 13.84 7.45
C VAL A 201 -6.97 14.27 8.08
N MET A 202 -7.11 14.03 9.37
CA MET A 202 -8.25 14.43 10.18
C MET A 202 -8.15 15.91 10.58
N PRO A 203 -9.26 16.54 11.03
CA PRO A 203 -9.25 17.95 11.46
C PRO A 203 -8.25 18.31 12.57
N ASN A 204 -7.79 17.32 13.34
CA ASN A 204 -6.78 17.50 14.38
C ASN A 204 -5.32 17.42 13.84
N GLY A 205 -5.13 17.35 12.52
CA GLY A 205 -3.83 17.28 11.88
C GLY A 205 -3.16 15.89 11.93
N LYS A 206 -3.86 14.85 12.39
CA LYS A 206 -3.35 13.47 12.40
C LYS A 206 -3.95 12.66 11.26
N LEU A 207 -3.20 11.70 10.72
CA LEU A 207 -3.72 10.74 9.76
C LEU A 207 -4.73 9.80 10.43
N ALA A 208 -5.82 9.51 9.73
CA ALA A 208 -6.80 8.51 10.16
C ALA A 208 -6.17 7.11 10.22
N GLN A 209 -6.63 6.30 11.17
CA GLN A 209 -6.26 4.89 11.29
C GLN A 209 -7.51 4.02 11.08
N ASN A 210 -7.57 3.39 9.92
CA ASN A 210 -8.71 2.60 9.47
C ASN A 210 -8.49 1.13 9.84
N LYS A 211 -9.21 0.64 10.84
CA LYS A 211 -9.04 -0.72 11.39
C LYS A 211 -9.49 -1.82 10.43
N MET A 212 -8.80 -2.95 10.48
CA MET A 212 -9.17 -4.17 9.79
C MET A 212 -9.84 -5.19 10.71
N TYR A 213 -10.90 -5.80 10.20
CA TYR A 213 -11.72 -6.78 10.87
C TYR A 213 -11.84 -8.05 10.04
N LYS A 214 -12.09 -9.16 10.72
CA LYS A 214 -12.34 -10.47 10.11
C LYS A 214 -13.74 -10.97 10.44
N TYR A 215 -14.39 -11.59 9.45
CA TYR A 215 -15.69 -12.23 9.62
C TYR A 215 -15.90 -13.33 8.59
N ASN A 216 -16.25 -14.53 9.05
CA ASN A 216 -16.49 -15.70 8.19
C ASN A 216 -15.34 -16.00 7.20
N GLY A 217 -14.09 -15.83 7.64
CA GLY A 217 -12.90 -16.07 6.80
C GLY A 217 -12.54 -14.92 5.85
N GLU A 218 -13.36 -13.87 5.79
CA GLU A 218 -13.14 -12.68 4.97
C GLU A 218 -12.65 -11.50 5.80
N TYR A 219 -11.94 -10.59 5.14
CA TYR A 219 -11.31 -9.42 5.75
C TYR A 219 -11.93 -8.12 5.24
N TYR A 220 -12.02 -7.14 6.13
CA TYR A 220 -12.69 -5.88 5.85
C TYR A 220 -12.02 -4.71 6.57
N VAL A 221 -11.79 -3.61 5.86
CA VAL A 221 -11.25 -2.37 6.42
C VAL A 221 -12.36 -1.35 6.58
N ARG A 222 -12.47 -0.77 7.77
CA ARG A 222 -13.51 0.21 8.09
C ARG A 222 -12.97 1.62 8.01
N VAL A 223 -13.57 2.44 7.16
CA VAL A 223 -13.29 3.89 7.04
C VAL A 223 -14.47 4.67 7.62
N LYS A 224 -14.19 5.56 8.58
CA LYS A 224 -15.22 6.41 9.19
C LYS A 224 -15.18 7.80 8.54
N GLN A 225 -16.26 8.16 7.85
CA GLN A 225 -16.44 9.48 7.25
C GLN A 225 -17.57 10.20 7.96
N SER A 226 -17.25 11.18 8.81
CA SER A 226 -18.23 12.00 9.55
C SER A 226 -19.34 11.17 10.21
N SER A 227 -20.51 11.04 9.56
CA SER A 227 -21.70 10.32 10.03
C SER A 227 -21.88 8.90 9.46
N LYS A 228 -21.07 8.48 8.48
CA LYS A 228 -21.15 7.19 7.80
C LYS A 228 -19.87 6.38 7.98
N ALA A 229 -20.02 5.06 7.89
CA ALA A 229 -18.90 4.15 7.82
C ALA A 229 -18.98 3.39 6.50
N LEU A 230 -17.86 3.37 5.79
CA LEU A 230 -17.68 2.61 4.56
C LEU A 230 -16.75 1.44 4.86
N TRP A 231 -17.00 0.31 4.21
CA TRP A 231 -16.21 -0.90 4.37
C TRP A 231 -15.56 -1.27 3.06
N PHE A 232 -14.31 -1.73 3.14
CA PHE A 232 -13.51 -2.08 1.97
C PHE A 232 -12.96 -3.49 2.11
N GLN A 233 -12.90 -4.22 1.00
CA GLN A 233 -12.28 -5.54 0.96
C GLN A 233 -10.80 -5.40 0.59
N PRO A 234 -9.87 -5.96 1.38
CA PRO A 234 -8.48 -6.12 0.98
C PRO A 234 -8.35 -7.05 -0.21
N GLN A 235 -7.46 -6.71 -1.13
CA GLN A 235 -7.19 -7.42 -2.38
C GLN A 235 -5.71 -7.34 -2.72
N MET A 236 -5.23 -8.24 -3.58
CA MET A 236 -3.87 -8.14 -4.10
C MET A 236 -3.65 -6.80 -4.80
N ILE A 237 -2.48 -6.20 -4.56
CA ILE A 237 -2.07 -5.03 -5.32
C ILE A 237 -1.58 -5.53 -6.68
N VAL A 238 -2.13 -4.96 -7.75
CA VAL A 238 -1.69 -5.23 -9.12
C VAL A 238 -0.68 -4.17 -9.50
N TRP A 239 0.54 -4.60 -9.82
CA TRP A 239 1.66 -3.76 -10.20
C TRP A 239 1.96 -3.91 -11.68
N LYS A 240 2.06 -2.80 -12.42
CA LYS A 240 2.58 -2.75 -13.78
C LYS A 240 4.10 -2.74 -13.76
N ILE A 241 4.71 -3.54 -14.62
CA ILE A 241 6.15 -3.73 -14.75
C ILE A 241 6.69 -2.79 -15.82
N LEU A 242 7.59 -1.89 -15.45
CA LEU A 242 8.15 -0.88 -16.37
C LEU A 242 9.28 -1.42 -17.24
N ASN A 243 10.16 -2.21 -16.63
CA ASN A 243 11.31 -2.79 -17.30
C ASN A 243 10.98 -4.18 -17.89
N TRP A 244 9.74 -4.37 -18.38
CA TRP A 244 9.25 -5.65 -18.93
C TRP A 244 10.17 -6.23 -20.01
N ASN A 245 10.63 -5.39 -20.92
CA ASN A 245 11.53 -5.80 -22.01
C ASN A 245 12.92 -6.21 -21.53
N HIS A 246 13.29 -5.83 -20.31
CA HIS A 246 14.57 -6.20 -19.70
C HIS A 246 14.48 -7.41 -18.77
N MET A 247 13.28 -7.94 -18.56
CA MET A 247 13.06 -9.11 -17.73
C MET A 247 13.81 -10.33 -18.27
N SER A 248 14.18 -11.24 -17.37
CA SER A 248 14.72 -12.54 -17.78
C SER A 248 13.72 -13.31 -18.64
N GLN A 249 14.23 -14.17 -19.52
CA GLN A 249 13.42 -15.03 -20.39
C GLN A 249 12.45 -15.96 -19.64
N LEU A 250 12.70 -16.20 -18.35
CA LEU A 250 11.77 -16.92 -17.47
C LEU A 250 10.45 -16.16 -17.24
N ILE A 251 10.51 -14.82 -17.19
CA ILE A 251 9.35 -13.95 -16.92
C ILE A 251 8.77 -13.40 -18.23
N ASN A 252 9.63 -12.97 -19.14
CA ASN A 252 9.26 -12.49 -20.46
C ASN A 252 10.11 -13.21 -21.52
N PRO A 253 9.55 -14.13 -22.33
CA PRO A 253 10.31 -14.87 -23.34
C PRO A 253 11.06 -13.99 -24.36
N ASN A 254 10.60 -12.75 -24.57
CA ASN A 254 11.23 -11.79 -25.48
C ASN A 254 12.14 -10.79 -24.75
N GLY A 255 12.35 -10.96 -23.45
CA GLY A 255 13.20 -10.08 -22.66
C GLY A 255 14.69 -10.34 -22.90
N ASP A 256 15.49 -9.27 -22.80
CA ASP A 256 16.95 -9.36 -22.97
C ASP A 256 17.69 -9.91 -21.74
N GLY A 257 17.00 -10.02 -20.60
CA GLY A 257 17.53 -10.53 -19.34
C GLY A 257 18.52 -9.64 -18.62
N THR A 258 18.60 -8.34 -18.96
CA THR A 258 19.54 -7.41 -18.31
C THR A 258 19.00 -6.78 -17.01
N ALA A 259 17.73 -6.99 -16.67
CA ALA A 259 17.18 -6.46 -15.42
C ALA A 259 17.74 -7.17 -14.19
N GLU A 260 18.01 -6.40 -13.13
CA GLU A 260 18.46 -6.90 -11.82
C GLU A 260 17.29 -7.09 -10.84
N TYR A 261 16.22 -6.33 -11.03
CA TYR A 261 14.97 -6.32 -10.23
C TYR A 261 13.77 -6.06 -11.15
N ILE A 262 12.55 -6.32 -10.65
CA ILE A 262 11.32 -5.86 -11.31
C ILE A 262 11.02 -4.43 -10.83
N ASP A 263 11.06 -3.45 -11.74
CA ASP A 263 10.59 -2.08 -11.48
C ASP A 263 9.08 -2.04 -11.68
N ALA A 264 8.35 -1.77 -10.60
CA ALA A 264 6.90 -1.93 -10.60
C ALA A 264 6.16 -0.75 -9.94
N TYR A 265 4.96 -0.45 -10.44
CA TYR A 265 4.08 0.59 -9.90
C TYR A 265 2.62 0.11 -9.88
N PRO A 266 1.76 0.56 -8.96
CA PRO A 266 0.41 0.05 -8.87
C PRO A 266 -0.40 0.51 -10.09
N GLU A 267 -1.31 -0.31 -10.59
CA GLU A 267 -2.19 0.08 -11.71
C GLU A 267 -3.13 1.25 -11.36
N GLN A 268 -3.44 1.40 -10.07
CA GLN A 268 -4.31 2.44 -9.53
C GLN A 268 -3.67 3.07 -8.30
N LEU A 269 -4.01 4.33 -8.02
CA LEU A 269 -3.62 4.99 -6.78
C LEU A 269 -4.29 4.28 -5.59
N LEU A 270 -3.47 3.82 -4.65
CA LEU A 270 -3.89 2.98 -3.52
C LEU A 270 -4.43 3.82 -2.36
N ASP A 271 -3.82 4.98 -2.13
CA ASP A 271 -4.17 5.90 -1.05
C ASP A 271 -4.58 7.27 -1.55
N GLY A 272 -5.28 7.99 -0.68
CA GLY A 272 -5.66 9.38 -0.82
C GLY A 272 -5.62 10.05 0.54
N GLY A 273 -5.60 11.39 0.57
CA GLY A 273 -5.70 12.09 1.85
C GLY A 273 -4.40 12.22 2.63
N ILE A 274 -3.30 11.67 2.13
CA ILE A 274 -1.97 11.77 2.72
C ILE A 274 -1.21 12.86 1.96
N PRO A 275 -1.03 14.06 2.53
CA PRO A 275 -0.30 15.12 1.86
C PRO A 275 1.18 14.78 1.78
N PHE A 276 1.92 15.53 0.95
CA PHE A 276 3.38 15.47 0.94
C PHE A 276 3.92 15.79 2.35
N TYR A 277 3.40 16.85 2.97
CA TYR A 277 3.72 17.23 4.33
C TYR A 277 2.52 17.85 5.05
N ILE A 278 2.26 17.47 6.29
CA ILE A 278 1.01 17.84 7.00
C ILE A 278 0.90 19.35 7.27
N LYS A 279 2.00 20.03 7.60
CA LYS A 279 1.97 21.46 7.95
C LYS A 279 2.45 22.37 6.83
N GLN A 280 1.55 23.22 6.36
CA GLN A 280 1.91 24.33 5.50
C GLN A 280 2.86 25.28 6.26
N PHE A 281 3.88 25.78 5.57
CA PHE A 281 4.84 26.79 6.09
C PHE A 281 5.87 26.34 7.13
N ASP A 282 6.05 25.03 7.34
CA ASP A 282 7.23 24.52 8.04
C ASP A 282 8.49 24.68 7.17
N GLU A 283 9.65 24.85 7.80
CA GLU A 283 10.91 24.97 7.06
C GLU A 283 11.25 23.62 6.42
N ASN A 284 11.79 23.63 5.20
CA ASN A 284 12.24 22.41 4.52
C ASN A 284 11.12 21.37 4.22
N ASN A 285 9.85 21.77 4.28
CA ASN A 285 8.70 20.87 4.13
C ASN A 285 8.45 20.37 2.69
N ALA A 286 9.09 20.99 1.70
CA ALA A 286 9.07 20.56 0.31
C ALA A 286 10.16 19.52 -0.02
N PHE A 287 11.08 19.21 0.91
CA PHE A 287 12.09 18.20 0.67
C PHE A 287 11.57 16.79 0.95
N TYR A 288 11.83 15.85 0.04
CA TYR A 288 11.28 14.50 0.11
C TYR A 288 11.71 13.72 1.36
N GLN A 289 12.95 13.88 1.80
CA GLN A 289 13.45 13.22 3.00
C GLN A 289 12.63 13.59 4.25
N ASN A 290 12.06 14.81 4.27
CA ASN A 290 11.25 15.37 5.35
C ASN A 290 9.76 15.13 5.16
N SER A 291 9.33 14.49 4.08
CA SER A 291 7.92 14.39 3.75
C SER A 291 7.19 13.41 4.67
N THR A 292 5.99 13.78 5.12
CA THR A 292 5.05 12.88 5.79
C THR A 292 4.76 11.68 4.89
N LEU A 293 4.61 11.91 3.59
CA LEU A 293 4.37 10.87 2.59
C LEU A 293 5.48 9.80 2.62
N ARG A 294 6.76 10.19 2.56
CA ARG A 294 7.88 9.24 2.67
C ARG A 294 7.86 8.49 4.00
N GLY A 295 7.62 9.21 5.09
CA GLY A 295 7.50 8.64 6.43
C GLY A 295 6.47 7.51 6.46
N VAL A 296 5.26 7.76 5.95
CA VAL A 296 4.20 6.76 5.82
C VAL A 296 4.63 5.61 4.93
N LEU A 297 5.17 5.88 3.74
CA LEU A 297 5.49 4.84 2.76
C LEU A 297 6.53 3.85 3.26
N ASN A 298 7.57 4.34 3.96
CA ASN A 298 8.71 3.52 4.38
C ASN A 298 8.73 3.19 5.88
N GLY A 299 7.77 3.68 6.66
CA GLY A 299 7.75 3.49 8.12
C GLY A 299 8.93 4.18 8.80
N VAL A 300 9.17 5.46 8.50
CA VAL A 300 10.33 6.22 9.00
C VAL A 300 9.89 7.25 10.03
N ASN A 301 10.71 7.49 11.05
CA ASN A 301 10.55 8.64 11.93
C ASN A 301 11.16 9.89 11.27
N VAL A 302 10.30 10.70 10.67
CA VAL A 302 10.70 11.90 9.93
C VAL A 302 11.24 13.00 10.87
N ASN A 303 10.85 12.97 12.15
CA ASN A 303 11.40 13.88 13.16
C ASN A 303 12.82 13.49 13.60
N ARG A 304 13.31 12.31 13.19
CA ARG A 304 14.61 11.74 13.56
C ARG A 304 15.25 11.01 12.37
N ILE A 305 15.50 11.75 11.29
CA ILE A 305 16.13 11.17 10.10
C ILE A 305 17.63 11.01 10.36
N GLU A 306 18.02 9.90 10.99
CA GLU A 306 19.43 9.58 11.25
C GLU A 306 20.12 8.97 10.03
N MET A 307 19.35 8.39 9.10
CA MET A 307 19.84 7.74 7.88
C MET A 307 19.25 8.40 6.63
N ASN A 308 20.13 8.85 5.74
CA ASN A 308 19.83 9.27 4.37
C ASN A 308 18.87 10.46 4.22
N GLY A 309 18.87 11.38 5.18
CA GLY A 309 18.27 12.71 5.05
C GLY A 309 19.19 13.72 5.70
N ASN A 310 19.47 14.79 4.99
CA ASN A 310 20.43 15.80 5.41
C ASN A 310 19.99 16.41 6.75
N LEU A 311 20.67 16.05 7.84
CA LEU A 311 20.38 16.49 9.22
C LEU A 311 20.38 18.01 9.38
N ARG A 312 20.96 18.76 8.43
CA ARG A 312 20.92 20.23 8.42
C ARG A 312 19.54 20.79 8.04
N TYR A 313 18.72 20.00 7.34
CA TYR A 313 17.45 20.42 6.78
C TYR A 313 16.32 19.55 7.34
N THR A 314 16.11 19.55 8.66
CA THR A 314 14.99 18.84 9.31
C THR A 314 13.73 19.69 9.33
N ALA A 315 12.57 19.04 9.30
CA ALA A 315 11.28 19.69 9.50
C ALA A 315 10.67 19.26 10.85
N GLU A 316 10.02 20.16 11.57
CA GLU A 316 9.62 19.94 12.98
C GLU A 316 8.42 18.98 13.16
N ASN A 317 7.65 18.75 12.09
CA ASN A 317 6.31 18.16 12.14
C ASN A 317 6.11 17.02 11.13
N GLY A 318 7.18 16.37 10.71
CA GLY A 318 7.15 15.29 9.74
C GLY A 318 6.39 14.06 10.24
N GLY A 319 6.46 13.76 11.53
CA GLY A 319 5.77 12.66 12.20
C GLY A 319 6.66 11.43 12.44
N ASP A 320 6.14 10.47 13.23
CA ASP A 320 6.80 9.19 13.51
C ASP A 320 5.95 8.02 13.00
N PHE A 321 6.47 7.32 11.99
CA PHE A 321 5.81 6.20 11.32
C PHE A 321 6.55 4.87 11.54
N SER A 322 7.55 4.83 12.41
CA SER A 322 8.41 3.66 12.66
C SER A 322 7.67 2.41 13.12
N SER A 323 6.49 2.58 13.74
CA SER A 323 5.71 1.47 14.28
C SER A 323 4.72 0.85 13.29
N HIS A 324 4.38 1.55 12.21
CA HIS A 324 3.40 1.12 11.22
C HIS A 324 3.39 2.09 10.03
N GLY A 325 3.95 1.70 8.90
CA GLY A 325 3.85 2.39 7.61
C GLY A 325 3.22 1.49 6.53
N PHE A 326 3.20 1.98 5.30
CA PHE A 326 2.71 1.23 4.14
C PHE A 326 3.43 -0.11 3.98
N LEU A 327 4.76 -0.16 4.20
CA LEU A 327 5.52 -1.41 4.12
C LEU A 327 4.91 -2.51 5.01
N GLN A 328 4.65 -2.18 6.27
CA GLN A 328 4.03 -3.13 7.21
C GLN A 328 2.58 -3.42 6.82
N GLN A 329 1.82 -2.40 6.40
CA GLN A 329 0.40 -2.54 6.08
C GLN A 329 0.14 -3.37 4.81
N ALA A 330 1.02 -3.28 3.81
CA ALA A 330 0.84 -3.91 2.51
C ALA A 330 1.55 -5.26 2.37
N PHE A 331 2.66 -5.45 3.09
CA PHE A 331 3.54 -6.61 2.91
C PHE A 331 3.65 -7.51 4.13
N ILE A 332 3.12 -7.11 5.29
CA ILE A 332 2.96 -7.99 6.45
C ILE A 332 1.47 -8.30 6.62
N VAL A 333 1.03 -9.42 6.04
CA VAL A 333 -0.39 -9.72 5.79
C VAL A 333 -0.79 -11.01 6.53
N PRO A 334 -2.02 -11.14 7.05
CA PRO A 334 -2.49 -12.43 7.57
C PRO A 334 -2.33 -13.55 6.54
N ALA A 335 -1.68 -14.65 6.93
CA ALA A 335 -1.29 -15.71 6.02
C ALA A 335 -2.50 -16.40 5.37
N ASP A 336 -3.63 -16.46 6.05
CA ASP A 336 -4.88 -17.01 5.51
C ASP A 336 -5.61 -16.04 4.58
N LEU A 337 -5.56 -14.72 4.82
CA LEU A 337 -5.98 -13.72 3.84
C LEU A 337 -5.19 -13.91 2.54
N LEU A 338 -3.87 -13.99 2.64
CA LEU A 338 -2.99 -14.16 1.50
C LEU A 338 -3.31 -15.45 0.72
N LYS A 339 -3.46 -16.58 1.43
CA LYS A 339 -3.87 -17.87 0.84
C LYS A 339 -5.22 -17.78 0.14
N ASN A 340 -6.21 -17.10 0.71
CA ASN A 340 -7.54 -16.97 0.13
C ASN A 340 -7.52 -16.14 -1.15
N LEU A 341 -6.76 -15.04 -1.17
CA LEU A 341 -6.58 -14.21 -2.35
C LEU A 341 -5.90 -14.97 -3.50
N THR A 342 -4.88 -15.79 -3.20
CA THR A 342 -4.22 -16.61 -4.22
C THR A 342 -5.12 -17.76 -4.73
N LYS A 343 -5.94 -18.37 -3.87
CA LYS A 343 -6.83 -19.50 -4.23
C LYS A 343 -8.04 -19.11 -5.06
N HIS A 344 -8.63 -17.93 -4.81
CA HIS A 344 -9.84 -17.51 -5.52
C HIS A 344 -9.64 -17.43 -7.04
N GLU A 345 -8.40 -17.33 -7.52
CA GLU A 345 -8.08 -17.15 -8.93
C GLU A 345 -7.80 -18.44 -9.71
N GLU A 346 -7.31 -19.51 -9.07
CA GLU A 346 -7.17 -20.83 -9.72
C GLU A 346 -8.53 -21.37 -10.23
N GLN A 347 -9.61 -21.04 -9.53
CA GLN A 347 -10.98 -21.35 -9.94
C GLN A 347 -11.44 -20.54 -11.17
N TYR A 348 -11.00 -19.29 -11.33
CA TYR A 348 -11.26 -18.49 -12.53
C TYR A 348 -10.41 -18.96 -13.73
N LYS A 349 -9.16 -19.37 -13.50
CA LYS A 349 -8.29 -19.96 -14.53
C LYS A 349 -8.84 -21.27 -15.08
N THR A 350 -9.33 -22.18 -14.23
CA THR A 350 -9.91 -23.46 -14.69
C THR A 350 -11.14 -23.24 -15.59
N LYS A 351 -11.87 -22.14 -15.39
CA LYS A 351 -13.05 -21.77 -16.19
C LYS A 351 -12.67 -21.13 -17.54
N ASN A 352 -11.63 -20.30 -17.59
CA ASN A 352 -11.14 -19.67 -18.82
C ASN A 352 -10.24 -20.57 -19.67
N LEU A 353 -9.46 -21.47 -19.06
CA LEU A 353 -8.66 -22.46 -19.79
C LEU A 353 -9.58 -23.44 -20.54
N LYS A 354 -10.69 -23.87 -19.94
CA LYS A 354 -11.73 -24.69 -20.62
C LYS A 354 -12.38 -23.96 -21.81
N MET A 355 -12.54 -22.63 -21.77
CA MET A 355 -13.04 -21.88 -22.92
C MET A 355 -12.00 -21.75 -24.04
N ARG A 356 -10.71 -21.52 -23.72
CA ARG A 356 -9.63 -21.54 -24.73
C ARG A 356 -9.45 -22.91 -25.38
N THR A 357 -9.55 -24.02 -24.62
CA THR A 357 -9.50 -25.37 -25.20
C THR A 357 -10.72 -25.71 -26.06
N MET A 358 -11.89 -25.13 -25.78
CA MET A 358 -13.07 -25.28 -26.64
C MET A 358 -12.95 -24.47 -27.94
N LEU A 359 -12.40 -23.26 -27.89
CA LEU A 359 -12.20 -22.39 -29.08
C LEU A 359 -11.08 -22.89 -30.01
N CYS A 360 -10.04 -23.55 -29.47
CA CYS A 360 -9.03 -24.20 -30.31
C CYS A 360 -9.56 -25.45 -31.03
N ARG A 361 -10.52 -26.18 -30.44
CA ARG A 361 -11.11 -27.38 -31.08
C ARG A 361 -12.11 -27.08 -32.19
N THR A 362 -12.76 -25.90 -32.18
CA THR A 362 -13.66 -25.49 -33.27
C THR A 362 -12.92 -25.01 -34.52
N ASN A 363 -11.69 -24.52 -34.39
CA ASN A 363 -10.89 -24.05 -35.54
C ASN A 363 -10.11 -25.19 -36.25
N GLU A 364 -9.89 -26.33 -35.59
CA GLU A 364 -9.27 -27.51 -36.23
C GLU A 364 -10.27 -28.31 -37.06
N SER A 365 -11.58 -28.17 -36.83
CA SER A 365 -12.63 -28.82 -37.62
C SER A 365 -13.04 -28.08 -38.90
N GLU A 366 -12.57 -26.84 -39.12
CA GLU A 366 -12.89 -26.04 -40.32
C GLU A 366 -11.71 -25.93 -41.31
N ILE A 367 -10.56 -26.53 -41.02
CA ILE A 367 -9.38 -26.57 -41.93
C ILE A 367 -9.23 -27.94 -42.62
N SER A 368 -10.12 -28.89 -42.34
CA SER A 368 -10.21 -30.16 -43.06
C SER A 368 -11.54 -30.30 -43.79
N LEU A 369 -11.71 -29.56 -44.89
CA LEU A 369 -12.61 -29.91 -46.00
C LEU A 369 -12.11 -29.29 -47.31
#